data_AF-A0A6I6SCH5-F1
#
_entry.id   AF-A0A6I6SCH5-F1
#
_cell.length_a   1.000
_cell.length_b   1.000
_cell.length_c   1.000
_cell.angle_alpha   90.00
_cell.angle_beta   90.00
_cell.angle_gamma   90.00
#
_symmetry.space_group_name_H-M   'P 1'
#
loop_
_entity.id
_entity.type
_entity.pdbx_description
1 polymer ?
#
loop_
_entity_poly.entity_id
_entity_poly.type
_entity_poly.pdbx_seq_one_letter_code
_entity_poly.pdbx_strand_id
1 'polypeptide(L)'
;MQHTKSSAENSGTAAEQYNGFTAEERAAMKEHAQELKKAAVRRGSRAEKEAAAERDVLAKIAEMPEADRVLAERIHAVVKAAAPGLTPKLWYGMPAYARDGKVVCHFQSAQKFTSRYATLGFSDQAALDDGAMWPTAYALKELTAADEQRISALVKKAMG
;
A
#
# COMPACT_ATOMS: atom_id res chain seq x y z
N MET A 1 -18.73 42.00 52.62
CA MET A 1 -18.79 40.58 52.21
C MET A 1 -18.87 40.51 50.69
N GLN A 2 -17.72 40.18 50.08
CA GLN A 2 -17.50 39.49 48.81
C GLN A 2 -18.36 39.86 47.58
N HIS A 3 -17.80 40.75 46.74
CA HIS A 3 -18.08 40.77 45.31
C HIS A 3 -17.42 39.55 44.64
N THR A 4 -18.21 38.62 44.12
CA THR A 4 -17.69 37.58 43.22
C THR A 4 -18.00 37.99 41.78
N LYS A 5 -17.02 38.66 41.15
CA LYS A 5 -16.95 38.76 39.69
C LYS A 5 -16.64 37.36 39.15
N SER A 6 -17.53 36.84 38.31
CA SER A 6 -17.33 35.60 37.56
C SER A 6 -16.11 35.77 36.65
N SER A 7 -15.04 35.03 36.93
CA SER A 7 -13.84 34.97 36.07
C SER A 7 -14.17 34.16 34.83
N ALA A 8 -14.01 34.79 33.67
CA ALA A 8 -14.02 34.13 32.38
C ALA A 8 -12.86 33.12 32.31
N GLU A 9 -13.18 31.83 32.29
CA GLU A 9 -12.25 30.80 31.84
C GLU A 9 -12.17 30.87 30.32
N ASN A 10 -11.18 31.60 29.83
CA ASN A 10 -10.73 31.54 28.45
C ASN A 10 -10.03 30.18 28.26
N SER A 11 -10.82 29.12 28.04
CA SER A 11 -10.34 27.84 27.53
C SER A 11 -9.94 28.04 26.07
N GLY A 12 -8.78 28.65 25.87
CA GLY A 12 -8.09 28.67 24.59
C GLY A 12 -7.85 27.23 24.17
N THR A 13 -8.60 26.77 23.18
CA THR A 13 -8.35 25.54 22.44
C THR A 13 -6.87 25.58 22.05
N ALA A 14 -6.07 24.67 22.60
CA ALA A 14 -4.71 24.47 22.14
C ALA A 14 -4.80 24.24 20.63
N ALA A 15 -4.32 25.20 19.83
CA ALA A 15 -4.23 25.03 18.40
C ALA A 15 -3.37 23.79 18.17
N GLU A 16 -3.97 22.72 17.64
CA GLU A 16 -3.21 21.57 17.16
C GLU A 16 -2.14 22.12 16.21
N GLN A 17 -0.88 21.97 16.60
CA GLN A 17 0.23 22.34 15.75
C GLN A 17 0.06 21.57 14.44
N TYR A 18 0.05 22.29 13.32
CA TYR A 18 0.05 21.67 12.00
C TYR A 18 1.32 20.85 11.83
N ASN A 19 1.25 19.58 12.20
CA ASN A 19 2.24 18.59 11.87
C ASN A 19 2.00 18.27 10.40
N GLY A 20 2.74 18.92 9.50
CA GLY A 20 2.79 18.53 8.10
C GLY A 20 3.24 17.08 7.93
N PHE A 21 3.55 16.67 6.69
CA PHE A 21 3.91 15.29 6.40
C PHE A 21 4.94 14.69 7.37
N THR A 22 4.64 13.48 7.86
CA THR A 22 5.56 12.65 8.64
C THR A 22 6.85 12.37 7.86
N ALA A 23 7.89 11.87 8.54
CA ALA A 23 9.14 11.52 7.86
C ALA A 23 8.90 10.39 6.84
N GLU A 24 8.03 9.45 7.20
CA GLU A 24 7.63 8.28 6.45
C GLU A 24 6.82 8.67 5.20
N GLU A 25 5.85 9.56 5.34
CA GLU A 25 5.07 10.08 4.20
C GLU A 25 5.97 10.88 3.24
N ARG A 26 6.90 11.69 3.76
CA ARG A 26 7.87 12.39 2.89
C ARG A 26 8.79 11.43 2.16
N ALA A 27 9.24 10.37 2.82
CA ALA A 27 10.06 9.33 2.19
C ALA A 27 9.26 8.60 1.09
N ALA A 28 8.02 8.21 1.40
CA ALA A 28 7.11 7.57 0.45
C ALA A 28 6.82 8.45 -0.78
N MET A 29 6.58 9.75 -0.58
CA MET A 29 6.40 10.70 -1.69
C MET A 29 7.67 10.83 -2.55
N LYS A 30 8.85 10.90 -1.91
CA LYS A 30 10.13 10.97 -2.62
C LYS A 30 10.39 9.71 -3.44
N GLU A 31 10.15 8.54 -2.86
CA GLU A 31 10.24 7.25 -3.57
C GLU A 31 9.28 7.21 -4.75
N HIS A 32 8.01 7.62 -4.55
CA HIS A 32 7.05 7.66 -5.64
C HIS A 32 7.50 8.56 -6.80
N ALA A 33 8.03 9.75 -6.48
CA ALA A 33 8.59 10.64 -7.50
C ALA A 33 9.79 10.02 -8.23
N GLN A 34 10.66 9.30 -7.52
CA GLN A 34 11.79 8.58 -8.13
C GLN A 34 11.33 7.41 -9.00
N GLU A 35 10.33 6.65 -8.57
CA GLU A 35 9.71 5.55 -9.31
C GLU A 35 9.11 6.05 -10.62
N LEU A 36 8.35 7.15 -10.59
CA LEU A 36 7.77 7.76 -11.79
C LEU A 36 8.86 8.20 -12.77
N LYS A 37 9.92 8.85 -12.27
CA LYS A 37 11.08 9.23 -13.10
C LYS A 37 11.76 8.01 -13.71
N LYS A 38 12.03 6.98 -12.90
CA LYS A 38 12.68 5.73 -13.35
C LYS A 38 11.84 5.00 -14.40
N ALA A 39 10.52 4.96 -14.21
CA ALA A 39 9.60 4.38 -15.17
C ALA A 39 9.57 5.16 -16.49
N ALA A 40 9.57 6.50 -16.44
CA ALA A 40 9.54 7.36 -17.62
C ALA A 40 10.80 7.24 -18.49
N VAL A 41 11.98 7.09 -17.88
CA VAL A 41 13.25 6.98 -18.62
C VAL A 41 13.59 5.56 -19.06
N ARG A 42 12.82 4.54 -18.62
CA ARG A 42 13.09 3.14 -18.92
C ARG A 42 12.86 2.84 -20.41
N ARG A 43 13.90 2.30 -21.06
CA ARG A 43 13.91 1.89 -22.47
C ARG A 43 13.73 0.37 -22.60
N GLY A 44 13.43 -0.08 -23.82
CA GLY A 44 13.20 -1.50 -24.15
C GLY A 44 11.75 -1.79 -24.54
N SER A 45 11.50 -3.04 -24.90
CA SER A 45 10.18 -3.61 -25.15
C SER A 45 9.31 -3.58 -23.89
N ARG A 46 7.99 -3.77 -24.04
CA ARG A 46 7.06 -3.86 -22.92
C ARG A 46 7.48 -4.95 -21.92
N ALA A 47 7.80 -6.14 -22.41
CA ALA A 47 8.21 -7.27 -21.57
C ALA A 47 9.49 -6.97 -20.77
N GLU A 48 10.49 -6.32 -21.37
CA GLU A 48 11.71 -5.92 -20.66
C GLU A 48 11.42 -4.88 -19.57
N LYS A 49 10.51 -3.94 -19.84
CA LYS A 49 10.09 -2.93 -18.85
C LYS A 49 9.38 -3.56 -17.66
N GLU A 50 8.50 -4.52 -17.91
CA GLU A 50 7.75 -5.27 -16.91
C GLU A 50 8.69 -6.14 -16.06
N ALA A 51 9.59 -6.90 -16.69
CA ALA A 51 10.60 -7.69 -15.97
C ALA A 51 11.52 -6.82 -15.10
N ALA A 52 11.91 -5.64 -15.58
CA ALA A 52 12.68 -4.70 -14.79
C ALA A 52 11.87 -4.10 -13.62
N ALA A 53 10.56 -3.91 -13.78
CA ALA A 53 9.69 -3.42 -12.69
C ALA A 53 9.48 -4.51 -11.64
N GLU A 54 9.35 -5.77 -12.07
CA GLU A 54 9.29 -6.91 -11.17
C GLU A 54 10.58 -7.06 -10.36
N ARG A 55 11.76 -6.91 -10.99
CA ARG A 55 13.03 -6.89 -10.26
C ARG A 55 13.09 -5.80 -9.20
N ASP A 56 12.55 -4.61 -9.48
CA ASP A 56 12.50 -3.52 -8.50
C ASP A 56 11.56 -3.87 -7.32
N VAL A 57 10.41 -4.49 -7.61
CA VAL A 57 9.50 -5.00 -6.58
C VAL A 57 10.19 -6.05 -5.70
N LEU A 58 10.83 -7.05 -6.30
CA LEU A 58 11.55 -8.10 -5.57
C LEU A 58 12.71 -7.53 -4.75
N ALA A 59 13.46 -6.56 -5.28
CA ALA A 59 14.51 -5.88 -4.53
C ALA A 59 13.94 -5.13 -3.31
N LYS A 60 12.80 -4.44 -3.48
CA LYS A 60 12.16 -3.74 -2.36
C LYS A 60 11.62 -4.70 -1.30
N ILE A 61 11.10 -5.87 -1.71
CA ILE A 61 10.68 -6.93 -0.81
C ILE A 61 11.87 -7.46 0.00
N ALA A 62 13.03 -7.67 -0.64
CA ALA A 62 14.24 -8.16 0.02
C ALA A 62 14.76 -7.19 1.10
N GLU A 63 14.57 -5.88 0.92
CA GLU A 63 14.92 -4.83 1.91
C GLU A 63 14.01 -4.82 3.15
N MET A 64 12.84 -5.48 3.10
CA MET A 64 11.89 -5.47 4.22
C MET A 64 12.41 -6.32 5.39
N PRO A 65 12.02 -5.98 6.64
CA PRO A 65 12.22 -6.85 7.78
C PRO A 65 11.56 -8.20 7.54
N GLU A 66 12.12 -9.25 8.14
CA GLU A 66 11.69 -10.63 7.92
C GLU A 66 10.17 -10.84 8.07
N ALA A 67 9.55 -10.26 9.10
CA ALA A 67 8.11 -10.37 9.34
C ALA A 67 7.26 -9.86 8.17
N ASP A 68 7.63 -8.72 7.56
CA ASP A 68 6.91 -8.15 6.42
C ASP A 68 7.34 -8.80 5.11
N ARG A 69 8.63 -9.16 4.97
CA ARG A 69 9.21 -9.77 3.77
C ARG A 69 8.52 -11.09 3.43
N VAL A 70 8.36 -11.99 4.40
CA VAL A 70 7.74 -13.31 4.16
C VAL A 70 6.30 -13.16 3.68
N LEU A 71 5.56 -12.18 4.22
CA LEU A 71 4.20 -11.88 3.76
C LEU A 71 4.22 -11.31 2.35
N ALA A 72 5.09 -10.34 2.07
CA ALA A 72 5.19 -9.68 0.78
C ALA A 72 5.59 -10.65 -0.36
N GLU A 73 6.54 -11.56 -0.12
CA GLU A 73 6.96 -12.60 -1.09
C GLU A 73 5.79 -13.52 -1.46
N ARG A 74 5.03 -13.97 -0.46
CA ARG A 74 3.88 -14.85 -0.68
C ARG A 74 2.74 -14.14 -1.40
N ILE A 75 2.43 -12.90 -1.01
CA ILE A 75 1.46 -12.06 -1.73
C ILE A 75 1.89 -11.87 -3.19
N HIS A 76 3.18 -11.60 -3.43
CA HIS A 76 3.70 -11.44 -4.79
C HIS A 76 3.49 -12.69 -5.65
N ALA A 77 3.84 -13.86 -5.11
CA ALA A 77 3.63 -15.13 -5.79
C ALA A 77 2.14 -15.39 -6.07
N VAL A 78 1.26 -15.19 -5.08
CA VAL A 78 -0.18 -15.40 -5.22
C VAL A 78 -0.78 -14.47 -6.28
N VAL A 79 -0.43 -13.18 -6.27
CA VAL A 79 -0.97 -12.22 -7.26
C VAL A 79 -0.53 -12.58 -8.67
N LYS A 80 0.75 -12.92 -8.87
CA LYS A 80 1.27 -13.35 -10.18
C LYS A 80 0.55 -14.59 -10.72
N ALA A 81 0.30 -15.56 -9.86
CA ALA A 81 -0.40 -16.79 -10.25
C ALA A 81 -1.89 -16.55 -10.49
N ALA A 82 -2.53 -15.72 -9.66
CA ALA A 82 -3.97 -15.49 -9.70
C ALA A 82 -4.41 -14.56 -10.85
N ALA A 83 -3.59 -13.55 -11.17
CA ALA A 83 -3.88 -12.52 -12.15
C ALA A 83 -2.63 -12.15 -12.96
N PRO A 84 -2.21 -12.99 -13.93
CA PRO A 84 -1.02 -12.73 -14.76
C PRO A 84 -1.15 -11.47 -15.63
N GLY A 85 -2.36 -10.93 -15.79
CA GLY A 85 -2.60 -9.64 -16.45
C GLY A 85 -2.24 -8.41 -15.60
N LEU A 86 -1.91 -8.60 -14.32
CA LEU A 86 -1.40 -7.52 -13.46
C LEU A 86 0.12 -7.40 -13.58
N THR A 87 0.58 -6.19 -13.88
CA THR A 87 1.99 -5.85 -13.92
C THR A 87 2.49 -5.43 -12.54
N PRO A 88 3.53 -6.08 -11.98
CA PRO A 88 4.17 -5.61 -10.76
C PRO A 88 4.83 -4.25 -10.96
N LYS A 89 4.68 -3.37 -9.98
CA LYS A 89 5.37 -2.06 -9.92
C LYS A 89 5.59 -1.64 -8.48
N LEU A 90 6.50 -0.71 -8.27
CA LEU A 90 6.54 0.02 -7.01
C LEU A 90 5.52 1.17 -7.03
N TRP A 91 4.95 1.41 -5.86
CA TRP A 91 4.05 2.52 -5.59
C TRP A 91 4.28 3.01 -4.17
N TYR A 92 4.74 4.25 -4.01
CA TYR A 92 5.14 4.82 -2.71
C TYR A 92 6.16 3.95 -1.96
N GLY A 93 7.10 3.36 -2.72
CA GLY A 93 8.13 2.46 -2.21
C GLY A 93 7.60 1.15 -1.66
N MET A 94 6.43 0.71 -2.12
CA MET A 94 5.83 -0.57 -1.75
C MET A 94 5.45 -1.39 -2.98
N PRO A 95 5.40 -2.74 -2.89
CA PRO A 95 4.89 -3.61 -3.95
C PRO A 95 3.44 -3.29 -4.28
N ALA A 96 3.16 -3.08 -5.56
CA ALA A 96 1.83 -2.88 -6.09
C ALA A 96 1.66 -3.60 -7.43
N TYR A 97 0.41 -3.83 -7.81
CA TYR A 97 0.05 -4.62 -8.98
C TYR A 97 -0.97 -3.85 -9.78
N ALA A 98 -0.63 -3.57 -11.04
CA ALA A 98 -1.37 -2.63 -11.86
C ALA A 98 -1.93 -3.28 -13.13
N ARG A 99 -3.13 -2.85 -13.50
CA ARG A 99 -3.72 -3.08 -14.82
C ARG A 99 -3.66 -1.76 -15.57
N ASP A 100 -3.06 -1.79 -16.76
CA ASP A 100 -2.91 -0.61 -17.62
C ASP A 100 -2.30 0.60 -16.90
N GLY A 101 -1.30 0.34 -16.06
CA GLY A 101 -0.56 1.35 -15.29
C GLY A 101 -1.25 1.84 -14.02
N LYS A 102 -2.54 1.53 -13.82
CA LYS A 102 -3.29 1.87 -12.60
C LYS A 102 -3.23 0.73 -11.59
N VAL A 103 -2.88 1.05 -10.34
CA VAL A 103 -2.78 0.08 -9.25
C VAL A 103 -4.17 -0.49 -8.96
N VAL A 104 -4.28 -1.83 -8.88
CA VAL A 104 -5.49 -2.57 -8.48
C VAL A 104 -5.37 -3.05 -7.03
N CYS A 105 -4.21 -3.61 -6.67
CA CYS A 105 -3.91 -3.98 -5.30
C CYS A 105 -2.45 -3.69 -4.94
N HIS A 106 -2.18 -3.56 -3.64
CA HIS A 106 -0.87 -3.19 -3.12
C HIS A 106 -0.62 -3.80 -1.74
N PHE A 107 0.65 -4.02 -1.42
CA PHE A 107 1.10 -4.45 -0.09
C PHE A 107 1.60 -3.23 0.69
N GLN A 108 1.18 -3.07 1.94
CA GLN A 108 1.70 -2.03 2.83
C GLN A 108 2.45 -2.68 3.99
N SER A 109 3.72 -2.30 4.18
CA SER A 109 4.54 -2.78 5.29
C SER A 109 4.03 -2.20 6.61
N ALA A 110 3.98 -3.04 7.64
CA ALA A 110 3.65 -2.60 8.99
C ALA A 110 4.71 -1.63 9.51
N GLN A 111 5.98 -2.00 9.35
CA GLN A 111 7.10 -1.26 9.89
C GLN A 111 7.23 0.13 9.25
N LYS A 112 7.17 0.21 7.91
CA LYS A 112 7.38 1.48 7.20
C LYS A 112 6.32 2.53 7.54
N PHE A 113 5.08 2.10 7.78
CA PHE A 113 3.95 2.99 8.04
C PHE A 113 3.52 2.98 9.51
N THR A 114 4.33 2.41 10.40
CA THR A 114 4.05 2.32 11.85
C THR A 114 2.65 1.78 12.14
N SER A 115 2.22 0.80 11.34
CA SER A 115 0.93 0.12 11.47
C SER A 115 1.07 -1.11 12.36
N ARG A 116 -0.02 -1.52 13.01
CA ARG A 116 -0.07 -2.75 13.81
C ARG A 116 0.15 -4.01 12.96
N TYR A 117 -0.28 -3.99 11.70
CA TYR A 117 -0.20 -5.12 10.77
C TYR A 117 0.22 -4.64 9.38
N ALA A 118 0.87 -5.54 8.63
CA ALA A 118 0.99 -5.36 7.19
C ALA A 118 -0.39 -5.49 6.56
N THR A 119 -0.62 -4.88 5.40
CA THR A 119 -1.93 -4.94 4.76
C THR A 119 -1.84 -5.28 3.28
N LEU A 120 -2.86 -5.99 2.79
CA LEU A 120 -3.18 -6.09 1.37
C LEU A 120 -4.34 -5.13 1.09
N GLY A 121 -4.07 -4.05 0.38
CA GLY A 121 -5.04 -3.05 -0.03
C GLY A 121 -5.50 -3.24 -1.47
N PHE A 122 -6.73 -2.81 -1.75
CA PHE A 122 -7.36 -2.75 -3.06
C PHE A 122 -7.78 -1.30 -3.34
N SER A 123 -7.51 -0.82 -4.54
CA SER A 123 -7.85 0.53 -4.97
C SER A 123 -9.25 0.60 -5.57
N ASP A 124 -9.66 1.80 -5.98
CA ASP A 124 -10.87 2.06 -6.76
C ASP A 124 -10.90 1.39 -8.16
N GLN A 125 -9.78 0.81 -8.61
CA GLN A 125 -9.72 0.07 -9.87
C GLN A 125 -10.08 -1.42 -9.73
N ALA A 126 -10.25 -1.91 -8.50
CA ALA A 126 -10.63 -3.28 -8.22
C ALA A 126 -12.14 -3.47 -8.35
N ALA A 127 -12.56 -4.49 -9.11
CA ALA A 127 -13.97 -4.88 -9.26
C ALA A 127 -14.48 -5.69 -8.05
N LEU A 128 -14.40 -5.10 -6.86
CA LEU A 128 -14.83 -5.69 -5.59
C LEU A 128 -16.01 -4.92 -4.97
N ASP A 129 -16.57 -3.97 -5.71
CA ASP A 129 -17.57 -2.97 -5.34
C ASP A 129 -19.02 -3.46 -5.45
N ASP A 130 -19.25 -4.77 -5.37
CA ASP A 130 -20.61 -5.33 -5.30
C ASP A 130 -21.27 -4.96 -3.97
N GLY A 131 -22.34 -4.16 -4.03
CA GLY A 131 -23.19 -3.82 -2.89
C GLY A 131 -22.91 -2.44 -2.29
N ALA A 132 -23.48 -2.18 -1.10
CA ALA A 132 -23.43 -0.86 -0.48
C ALA A 132 -22.08 -0.53 0.21
N MET A 133 -21.32 -1.57 0.58
CA MET A 133 -20.02 -1.45 1.24
C MET A 133 -19.19 -2.71 1.01
N TRP A 134 -17.88 -2.55 0.92
CA TRP A 134 -16.96 -3.66 0.68
C TRP A 134 -15.59 -3.42 1.34
N PRO A 135 -14.84 -4.48 1.70
CA PRO A 135 -13.53 -4.32 2.32
C PRO A 135 -12.47 -3.90 1.30
N THR A 136 -11.80 -2.77 1.54
CA THR A 136 -10.73 -2.24 0.68
C THR A 136 -9.33 -2.59 1.16
N ALA A 137 -9.17 -3.09 2.40
CA ALA A 137 -7.88 -3.56 2.91
C ALA A 137 -8.05 -4.70 3.90
N TYR A 138 -7.10 -5.63 3.88
CA TYR A 138 -7.04 -6.78 4.79
C TYR A 138 -5.74 -6.72 5.60
N ALA A 139 -5.86 -6.78 6.92
CA ALA A 139 -4.71 -6.91 7.81
C ALA A 139 -4.11 -8.32 7.72
N LEU A 140 -2.80 -8.40 7.57
CA LEU A 140 -2.03 -9.64 7.44
C LEU A 140 -1.17 -9.82 8.67
N LYS A 141 -1.48 -10.86 9.45
CA LYS A 141 -0.67 -11.28 10.59
C LYS A 141 0.20 -12.48 10.23
N GLU A 142 -0.38 -13.40 9.46
CA GLU A 142 0.25 -14.59 8.91
C GLU A 142 -0.49 -14.97 7.63
N LEU A 143 0.02 -15.96 6.89
CA LEU A 143 -0.64 -16.54 5.73
C LEU A 143 -0.63 -18.06 5.83
N THR A 144 -1.81 -18.67 5.87
CA THR A 144 -1.97 -20.12 5.67
C THR A 144 -2.28 -20.42 4.21
N ALA A 145 -2.28 -21.69 3.81
CA ALA A 145 -2.71 -22.08 2.46
C ALA A 145 -4.17 -21.68 2.17
N ALA A 146 -5.05 -21.70 3.18
CA ALA A 146 -6.43 -21.24 3.04
C ALA A 146 -6.51 -19.72 2.82
N ASP A 147 -5.65 -18.95 3.50
CA ASP A 147 -5.58 -17.51 3.32
C ASP A 147 -5.07 -17.14 1.93
N GLU A 148 -4.06 -17.85 1.42
CA GLU A 148 -3.57 -17.68 0.06
C GLU A 148 -4.64 -17.98 -0.99
N GLN A 149 -5.44 -19.02 -0.80
CA GLN A 149 -6.57 -19.34 -1.67
C GLN A 149 -7.63 -18.22 -1.64
N ARG A 150 -7.94 -17.70 -0.46
CA ARG A 150 -8.85 -16.56 -0.31
C ARG A 150 -8.33 -15.31 -1.01
N ILE A 151 -7.05 -15.00 -0.87
CA ILE A 151 -6.40 -13.87 -1.55
C ILE A 151 -6.41 -14.09 -3.07
N SER A 152 -6.10 -15.30 -3.54
CA SER A 152 -6.18 -15.65 -4.97
C SER A 152 -7.57 -15.38 -5.53
N ALA A 153 -8.63 -15.79 -4.83
CA ALA A 153 -10.01 -15.54 -5.23
C ALA A 153 -10.35 -14.04 -5.24
N LEU A 154 -9.92 -13.29 -4.22
CA LEU A 154 -10.12 -11.84 -4.15
C LEU A 154 -9.40 -11.11 -5.29
N VAL A 155 -8.15 -11.48 -5.59
CA VAL A 155 -7.36 -10.88 -6.66
C VAL A 155 -7.97 -11.18 -8.03
N LYS A 156 -8.47 -12.41 -8.25
CA LYS A 156 -9.21 -12.76 -9.47
C LYS A 156 -10.48 -11.92 -9.61
N LYS A 157 -11.27 -11.83 -8.55
CA LYS A 157 -12.50 -11.02 -8.55
C LYS A 157 -12.19 -9.53 -8.80
N ALA A 158 -11.14 -9.00 -8.20
CA ALA A 158 -10.70 -7.62 -8.39
C ALA A 158 -10.38 -7.26 -9.86
N MET A 159 -10.11 -8.25 -10.71
CA MET A 159 -9.88 -8.04 -12.14
C MET A 159 -11.17 -7.85 -12.95
N GLY A 160 -12.34 -8.18 -12.39
CA GLY A 160 -13.62 -8.15 -13.11
C GLY A 160 -13.92 -9.46 -13.82
#